data_AF-A0A9E5JZG6-F1
#
_entry.id   AF-A0A9E5JZG6-F1
#
_cell.length_a   1.000
_cell.length_b   1.000
_cell.length_c   1.000
_cell.angle_alpha   90.00
_cell.angle_beta   90.00
_cell.angle_gamma   90.00
#
_symmetry.space_group_name_H-M   'P 1'
#
loop_
_entity.id
_entity.type
_entity.pdbx_description
1 polymer ?
#
loop_
_entity_poly.entity_id
_entity_poly.type
_entity_poly.pdbx_seq_one_letter_code
_entity_poly.pdbx_strand_id
1 'polypeptide(L)'
;GSPGDQIDWEKEKENYADRILTALEKTIVPDLRKHLVSKLIFTPRDFESRLDAYHGSAFQFEPILTQSAWFRPHNVSEDVDGLYLCGAGTHPGAGVPGVLSSAKLLDRVIPPPQ
;
A
#
# COMPACT_ATOMS: atom_id res chain seq x y z
N GLY A 1 -0.57 3.71 -17.67
CA GLY A 1 -1.03 2.55 -16.88
C GLY A 1 0.17 1.87 -16.28
N SER A 2 0.08 1.51 -15.00
CA SER A 2 1.07 0.68 -14.31
C SER A 2 1.14 -0.71 -14.98
N PRO A 3 2.28 -1.42 -14.94
CA PRO A 3 2.37 -2.79 -15.46
C PRO A 3 1.27 -3.74 -14.92
N GLY A 4 0.83 -3.52 -13.68
CA GLY A 4 -0.26 -4.28 -13.06
C GLY A 4 -1.65 -4.03 -13.66
N ASP A 5 -1.84 -2.93 -14.39
CA ASP A 5 -3.11 -2.59 -15.05
C ASP A 5 -3.37 -3.45 -16.30
N GLN A 6 -2.34 -4.14 -16.82
CA GLN A 6 -2.43 -4.98 -18.02
C GLN A 6 -2.84 -6.43 -17.71
N ILE A 7 -2.92 -6.79 -16.43
CA ILE A 7 -3.28 -8.14 -15.98
C ILE A 7 -4.77 -8.20 -15.67
N ASP A 8 -5.46 -9.16 -16.28
CA ASP A 8 -6.83 -9.52 -15.90
C ASP A 8 -6.82 -10.33 -14.60
N TRP A 9 -6.83 -9.62 -13.47
CA TRP A 9 -6.74 -10.21 -12.14
C TRP A 9 -7.91 -11.12 -11.80
N GLU A 10 -9.08 -10.96 -12.43
CA GLU A 10 -10.20 -11.88 -12.24
C GLU A 10 -9.88 -13.28 -12.80
N LYS A 11 -9.07 -13.35 -13.85
CA LYS A 11 -8.62 -14.63 -14.44
C LYS A 11 -7.33 -15.14 -13.83
N GLU A 12 -6.41 -14.25 -13.41
CA GLU A 12 -5.06 -14.65 -13.02
C GLU A 12 -4.91 -14.95 -11.51
N LYS A 13 -5.75 -14.39 -10.65
CA LYS A 13 -5.57 -14.46 -9.18
C LYS A 13 -5.47 -15.88 -8.62
N GLU A 14 -6.25 -16.81 -9.16
CA GLU A 14 -6.24 -18.23 -8.75
C GLU A 14 -4.96 -18.94 -9.21
N ASN A 15 -4.57 -18.77 -10.48
CA ASN A 15 -3.35 -19.36 -11.03
C ASN A 15 -2.10 -18.88 -10.26
N TYR A 16 -2.05 -17.59 -9.94
CA TYR A 16 -0.95 -17.02 -9.20
C TYR A 16 -0.90 -17.56 -7.76
N ALA A 17 -2.04 -17.66 -7.08
CA ALA A 17 -2.13 -18.26 -5.75
C ALA A 17 -1.65 -19.73 -5.76
N ASP A 18 -2.02 -20.50 -6.78
CA ASP A 18 -1.57 -21.89 -6.91
C ASP A 18 -0.08 -22.03 -7.13
N ARG A 19 0.55 -21.10 -7.87
CA ARG A 19 2.01 -21.08 -8.02
C ARG A 19 2.70 -20.85 -6.68
N ILE A 20 2.17 -19.97 -5.85
CA ILE A 20 2.69 -19.72 -4.49
C ILE A 20 2.52 -20.96 -3.62
N LEU A 21 1.33 -21.54 -3.57
CA LEU A 21 1.06 -22.74 -2.77
C LEU A 21 1.97 -23.91 -3.18
N THR A 22 2.20 -24.11 -4.47
CA THR A 22 3.13 -25.13 -4.98
C THR A 22 4.57 -24.88 -4.57
N ALA A 23 5.01 -23.62 -4.61
CA ALA A 23 6.35 -23.26 -4.16
C ALA A 23 6.52 -23.53 -2.65
N LEU A 24 5.54 -23.14 -1.83
CA LEU A 24 5.55 -23.39 -0.39
C LEU A 24 5.53 -24.88 -0.05
N GLU A 25 4.68 -25.68 -0.71
CA GLU A 25 4.65 -27.14 -0.51
C GLU A 25 5.98 -27.81 -0.84
N LYS A 26 6.62 -27.35 -1.92
CA LYS A 26 7.90 -27.93 -2.37
C LYS A 26 9.06 -27.59 -1.44
N THR A 27 9.02 -26.45 -0.74
CA THR A 27 10.21 -25.88 -0.10
C THR A 27 10.13 -25.75 1.42
N ILE A 28 8.95 -25.48 1.98
CA ILE A 28 8.81 -25.08 3.39
C ILE A 28 7.76 -25.92 4.12
N VAL A 29 6.60 -26.15 3.52
CA VAL A 29 5.45 -26.77 4.20
C VAL A 29 4.87 -27.92 3.35
N PRO A 30 5.44 -29.12 3.40
CA PRO A 30 4.88 -30.28 2.72
C PRO A 30 3.41 -30.48 3.10
N ASP A 31 2.59 -30.93 2.13
CA ASP A 31 1.16 -31.19 2.31
C ASP A 31 0.29 -29.97 2.71
N LEU A 32 0.76 -28.73 2.56
CA LEU A 32 0.02 -27.50 2.88
C LEU A 32 -1.42 -27.50 2.35
N ARG A 33 -1.64 -27.95 1.10
CA ARG A 33 -2.99 -27.95 0.50
C ARG A 33 -3.94 -28.94 1.15
N LYS A 34 -3.45 -30.05 1.71
CA LYS A 34 -4.29 -31.01 2.44
C LYS A 34 -4.89 -30.41 3.71
N HIS A 35 -4.27 -29.36 4.23
CA HIS A 35 -4.68 -28.68 5.47
C HIS A 35 -5.28 -27.29 5.21
N LEU A 36 -5.56 -26.94 3.95
CA LEU A 36 -6.13 -25.64 3.60
C LEU A 36 -7.62 -25.61 3.94
N VAL A 37 -8.00 -24.78 4.92
CA VAL A 37 -9.41 -24.60 5.35
C VAL A 37 -10.08 -23.42 4.63
N SER A 38 -9.33 -22.34 4.42
CA SER A 38 -9.84 -21.12 3.79
C SER A 38 -8.73 -20.42 3.02
N LYS A 39 -9.09 -19.77 1.91
CA LYS A 39 -8.19 -18.97 1.08
C LYS A 39 -8.83 -17.61 0.79
N LEU A 40 -8.13 -16.54 1.11
CA LEU A 40 -8.46 -15.18 0.67
C LEU A 40 -7.38 -14.72 -0.29
N ILE A 41 -7.77 -14.33 -1.50
CA ILE A 41 -6.88 -13.74 -2.49
C ILE A 41 -7.19 -12.26 -2.57
N PHE A 42 -6.15 -11.43 -2.45
CA PHE A 42 -6.27 -9.98 -2.45
C PHE A 42 -5.34 -9.42 -3.52
N THR A 43 -5.91 -8.82 -4.54
CA THR A 43 -5.25 -8.35 -5.76
C THR A 43 -5.05 -6.82 -5.72
N PRO A 44 -4.25 -6.24 -6.63
CA PRO A 44 -4.18 -4.78 -6.77
C PRO A 44 -5.55 -4.10 -6.96
N ARG A 45 -6.53 -4.78 -7.59
CA ARG A 45 -7.91 -4.26 -7.71
C ARG A 45 -8.65 -4.22 -6.38
N ASP A 46 -8.37 -5.17 -5.48
CA ASP A 46 -8.90 -5.15 -4.12
C ASP A 46 -8.27 -4.02 -3.30
N PHE A 47 -6.97 -3.75 -3.47
CA PHE A 47 -6.32 -2.59 -2.85
C PHE A 47 -6.97 -1.27 -3.30
N GLU A 48 -7.19 -1.14 -4.60
CA GLU A 48 -7.82 0.05 -5.19
C GLU A 48 -9.27 0.24 -4.71
N SER A 49 -10.09 -0.81 -4.77
CA SER A 49 -11.53 -0.71 -4.46
C SER A 49 -11.88 -0.75 -2.98
N ARG A 50 -11.04 -1.36 -2.13
CA ARG A 50 -11.36 -1.56 -0.69
C ARG A 50 -10.56 -0.67 0.23
N LEU A 51 -9.39 -0.19 -0.20
CA LEU A 51 -8.49 0.63 0.62
C LEU A 51 -8.24 2.01 0.01
N ASP A 52 -8.97 2.38 -1.05
CA ASP A 52 -8.78 3.60 -1.84
C ASP A 52 -7.31 3.82 -2.25
N ALA A 53 -6.59 2.71 -2.47
CA ALA A 53 -5.19 2.75 -2.83
C ALA A 53 -5.07 2.94 -4.34
N TYR A 54 -4.77 4.17 -4.77
CA TYR A 54 -4.59 4.51 -6.18
C TYR A 54 -3.64 3.51 -6.89
N HIS A 55 -4.07 2.98 -8.04
CA HIS A 55 -3.40 1.90 -8.78
C HIS A 55 -3.09 0.61 -7.98
N GLY A 56 -3.79 0.39 -6.86
CA GLY A 56 -3.57 -0.76 -5.99
C GLY A 56 -2.25 -0.73 -5.22
N SER A 57 -1.63 0.44 -5.05
CA SER A 57 -0.32 0.55 -4.40
C SER A 57 -0.42 0.39 -2.88
N ALA A 58 0.20 -0.67 -2.35
CA ALA A 58 0.27 -0.91 -0.90
C ALA A 58 1.08 0.14 -0.12
N PHE A 59 1.94 0.91 -0.79
CA PHE A 59 2.84 1.90 -0.18
C PHE A 59 2.71 3.31 -0.76
N GLN A 60 1.62 3.58 -1.49
CA GLN A 60 1.38 4.81 -2.24
C GLN A 60 2.49 5.06 -3.28
N PHE A 61 3.38 6.03 -3.06
CA PHE A 61 4.48 6.29 -3.97
C PHE A 61 5.51 5.17 -3.97
N GLU A 62 6.00 4.84 -5.16
CA GLU A 62 7.04 3.84 -5.35
C GLU A 62 8.30 4.22 -4.56
N PRO A 63 8.98 3.28 -3.90
CA PRO A 63 10.17 3.56 -3.10
C PRO A 63 11.42 3.75 -3.99
N ILE A 64 11.32 4.54 -5.07
CA ILE A 64 12.50 5.05 -5.74
C ILE A 64 13.06 6.23 -4.96
N LEU A 65 14.38 6.41 -4.95
CA LEU A 65 15.05 7.39 -4.10
C LEU A 65 14.50 8.80 -4.27
N THR A 66 14.16 9.17 -5.51
CA THR A 66 13.61 10.48 -5.89
C THR A 66 12.14 10.68 -5.55
N GLN A 67 11.42 9.63 -5.15
CA GLN A 67 10.01 9.68 -4.71
C GLN A 67 9.85 9.27 -3.24
N SER A 68 10.98 9.16 -2.53
CA SER A 68 11.05 8.71 -1.14
C SER A 68 11.44 9.85 -0.20
N ALA A 69 11.16 9.65 1.09
CA ALA A 69 11.59 10.50 2.19
C ALA A 69 11.31 12.00 1.96
N TRP A 70 12.35 12.79 1.67
CA TRP A 70 12.27 14.25 1.51
C TRP A 70 11.41 14.69 0.32
N PHE A 71 11.39 13.89 -0.76
CA PHE A 71 10.67 14.24 -1.98
C PHE A 71 9.19 13.84 -1.95
N ARG A 72 8.69 13.36 -0.81
CA ARG A 72 7.26 13.14 -0.61
C ARG A 72 6.56 14.47 -0.33
N PRO A 73 5.28 14.60 -0.68
CA PRO A 73 4.48 15.74 -0.25
C PRO A 73 4.62 15.98 1.25
N HIS A 74 4.82 17.23 1.63
CA HIS A 74 4.93 17.63 3.03
C HIS A 74 3.54 17.66 3.70
N ASN A 75 3.53 17.67 5.03
CA ASN A 75 2.30 17.66 5.81
C ASN A 75 1.45 18.94 5.67
N VAL A 76 2.05 20.03 5.17
CA VAL A 76 1.36 21.28 4.81
C VAL A 76 1.44 21.42 3.30
N SER A 77 0.30 21.69 2.64
CA SER A 77 0.29 21.95 1.20
C SER A 77 1.05 23.24 0.88
N GLU A 78 1.88 23.20 -0.16
CA GLU A 78 2.57 24.39 -0.69
C GLU A 78 1.66 25.23 -1.60
N ASP A 79 0.54 24.65 -2.07
CA ASP A 79 -0.33 25.23 -3.10
C ASP A 79 -1.69 25.69 -2.56
N VAL A 80 -2.16 25.14 -1.43
CA VAL A 80 -3.51 25.38 -0.89
C VAL A 80 -3.45 25.71 0.59
N ASP A 81 -3.84 26.94 0.93
CA ASP A 81 -3.91 27.41 2.31
C ASP A 81 -4.90 26.58 3.14
N GLY A 82 -4.46 26.13 4.32
CA GLY A 82 -5.27 25.33 5.23
C GLY A 82 -5.44 23.86 4.83
N LEU A 83 -4.79 23.39 3.77
CA LEU A 83 -4.76 21.97 3.41
C LEU A 83 -3.56 21.26 4.07
N TYR A 84 -3.88 20.20 4.82
CA TYR A 84 -2.88 19.36 5.51
C TYR A 84 -2.96 17.93 5.00
N LEU A 85 -1.79 17.31 4.82
CA LEU A 85 -1.67 15.95 4.33
C LEU A 85 -1.13 15.04 5.45
N CYS A 86 -1.64 13.81 5.50
CA CYS A 86 -1.17 12.78 6.44
C CYS A 86 -1.38 11.40 5.84
N GLY A 87 -0.43 10.50 6.11
CA GLY A 87 -0.55 9.08 5.77
C GLY A 87 0.66 8.57 5.02
N ALA A 88 0.50 7.40 4.38
CA ALA A 88 1.60 6.65 3.78
C ALA A 88 2.20 7.33 2.54
N GLY A 89 1.46 8.25 1.92
CA GLY A 89 1.92 9.08 0.79
C GLY A 89 2.75 10.29 1.22
N THR A 90 2.53 10.79 2.43
CA THR A 90 3.08 12.03 2.95
C THR A 90 4.39 11.78 3.70
N HIS A 91 5.21 12.80 3.85
CA HIS A 91 6.34 12.79 4.78
C HIS A 91 5.91 12.25 6.17
N PRO A 92 6.70 11.40 6.84
CA PRO A 92 8.01 10.86 6.43
C PRO A 92 7.94 9.63 5.50
N GLY A 93 6.78 9.00 5.31
CA GLY A 93 6.57 7.92 4.35
C GLY A 93 5.67 6.79 4.82
N ALA A 94 5.72 5.67 4.11
CA ALA A 94 4.83 4.53 4.29
C ALA A 94 5.25 3.60 5.46
N GLY A 95 4.37 2.65 5.79
CA GLY A 95 4.52 1.73 6.92
C GLY A 95 4.00 2.33 8.23
N VAL A 96 3.69 1.46 9.21
CA VAL A 96 3.06 1.86 10.48
C VAL A 96 3.82 2.99 11.19
N PRO A 97 5.16 2.93 11.35
CA PRO A 97 5.89 4.03 11.99
C PRO A 97 5.83 5.34 11.21
N GLY A 98 5.90 5.27 9.87
CA GLY A 98 5.88 6.45 9.00
C GLY A 98 4.53 7.16 9.02
N VAL A 99 3.44 6.39 8.90
CA VAL A 99 2.07 6.90 8.98
C VAL A 99 1.79 7.55 10.34
N LEU A 100 2.16 6.90 11.45
CA LEU A 100 1.97 7.46 12.79
C LEU A 100 2.81 8.73 13.01
N SER A 101 4.03 8.77 12.49
CA SER A 101 4.88 9.96 12.57
C SER A 101 4.32 11.11 11.73
N SER A 102 3.74 10.82 10.56
CA SER A 102 3.04 11.80 9.72
C SER A 102 1.88 12.43 10.48
N ALA A 103 1.06 11.61 11.16
CA ALA A 103 -0.03 12.09 12.01
C ALA A 103 0.48 12.97 13.16
N LYS A 104 1.54 12.54 13.86
CA LYS A 104 2.14 13.31 14.96
C LYS A 104 2.72 14.65 14.52
N LEU A 105 3.17 14.79 13.27
CA LEU A 105 3.66 16.07 12.76
C LEU A 105 2.53 17.09 12.59
N LEU A 106 1.29 16.64 12.40
CA LEU A 106 0.13 17.53 12.30
C LEU A 106 -0.09 18.34 13.58
N ASP A 107 0.19 17.79 14.76
CA ASP A 107 0.12 18.50 16.05
C ASP A 107 0.97 19.78 16.09
N ARG A 108 1.98 19.89 15.22
CA ARG A 108 2.90 21.04 15.14
C ARG A 108 2.52 22.05 14.08
N VAL A 109 1.78 21.64 13.06
CA VAL A 109 1.53 22.47 11.86
C VAL A 109 0.07 22.90 11.72
N ILE A 110 -0.86 22.21 12.37
CA ILE A 110 -2.28 22.60 12.41
C ILE A 110 -2.45 23.67 13.50
N PRO A 111 -2.98 24.87 13.16
CA PRO A 111 -3.33 25.89 14.13
C PRO A 111 -4.42 25.40 15.10
N PRO A 112 -4.46 25.89 16.34
CA PRO A 112 -5.53 25.56 17.27
C PRO A 112 -6.90 25.96 16.67
N PRO A 113 -7.97 25.20 16.98
CA PRO A 113 -9.31 25.55 16.54
C PRO A 113 -9.70 26.93 17.10
N GLN A 114 -10.38 27.73 16.27
CA GLN A 114 -10.93 29.04 16.65
C GLN A 114 -12.20 28.89 17.48
#